data_AF-A0A377PQI4-F1
#
_entry.id   AF-A0A377PQI4-F1
#
_cell.length_a   1.000
_cell.length_b   1.000
_cell.length_c   1.000
_cell.angle_alpha   90.00
_cell.angle_beta   90.00
_cell.angle_gamma   90.00
#
_symmetry.space_group_name_H-M   'P 1'
#
loop_
_entity.id
_entity.type
_entity.pdbx_description
1 polymer ?
#
loop_
_entity_poly.entity_id
_entity_poly.type
_entity_poly.pdbx_seq_one_letter_code
_entity_poly.pdbx_strand_id
1 'polypeptide(L)'
;MLSLISGGFDSGVSSYMLMRRGCRVHYCFFNLGGSAHEIGVKQVAHYLWNRFGSSHRVRFVAIDFAPVVGEILEKVDDGQMGVILKRMMMRAASKVAERYGVQALVTGEALGQVSSQTLTNLRLIDGVTDTLILRPLISHDKEHIIDMAREIGTEDFAKTMPEFCGVISKSPTVKAVKSKIEAEEENFDFDILERVVAEAQNMDIREIAEQTSEQVIEVETVDALSGDEVVLDIRSNDEQEDKPLKIEGLEVKSLPFYKLATQFGDLDQNRNYVLYCDRGVMSRLQALYLKEQGYNNVKVYRP
;
A
#
# COMPACT_ATOMS: atom_id res chain seq x y z
N MET A 1 2.69 -16.56 13.50
CA MET A 1 2.61 -15.08 13.55
C MET A 1 2.24 -14.57 12.19
N LEU A 2 1.62 -13.40 12.12
CA LEU A 2 1.20 -12.76 10.88
C LEU A 2 1.99 -11.47 10.71
N SER A 3 2.93 -11.44 9.77
CA SER A 3 3.75 -10.27 9.50
C SER A 3 3.10 -9.38 8.47
N LEU A 4 3.00 -8.09 8.79
CA LEU A 4 2.54 -7.07 7.87
C LEU A 4 3.69 -6.70 6.94
N ILE A 5 3.62 -7.22 5.71
CA ILE A 5 4.68 -7.03 4.72
C ILE A 5 4.24 -5.98 3.70
N SER A 6 5.10 -5.00 3.45
CA SER A 6 4.84 -3.90 2.49
C SER A 6 5.77 -3.92 1.28
N GLY A 7 6.80 -4.77 1.31
CA GLY A 7 7.91 -4.80 0.34
C GLY A 7 9.03 -3.80 0.67
N GLY A 8 8.78 -2.81 1.53
CA GLY A 8 9.81 -1.89 2.01
C GLY A 8 10.80 -2.54 2.97
N PHE A 9 11.92 -1.85 3.19
CA PHE A 9 13.07 -2.29 4.01
C PHE A 9 12.63 -2.88 5.37
N ASP A 10 11.87 -2.11 6.13
CA ASP A 10 11.53 -2.41 7.51
C ASP A 10 10.70 -3.70 7.65
N SER A 11 9.75 -3.92 6.74
CA SER A 11 8.85 -5.07 6.79
C SER A 11 9.54 -6.40 6.46
N GLY A 12 10.52 -6.36 5.54
CA GLY A 12 11.34 -7.52 5.22
C GLY A 12 12.27 -7.91 6.37
N VAL A 13 12.94 -6.91 6.96
CA VAL A 13 13.85 -7.13 8.10
C VAL A 13 13.11 -7.62 9.34
N SER A 14 11.99 -7.01 9.70
CA SER A 14 11.18 -7.43 10.86
C SER A 14 10.66 -8.86 10.71
N SER A 15 10.20 -9.24 9.50
CA SER A 15 9.80 -10.62 9.20
C SER A 15 10.97 -11.60 9.39
N TYR A 16 12.14 -11.28 8.83
CA TYR A 16 13.35 -12.09 8.94
C TYR A 16 13.81 -12.25 10.40
N MET A 17 13.77 -11.20 11.21
CA MET A 17 14.21 -11.26 12.62
C MET A 17 13.42 -12.31 13.42
N LEU A 18 12.12 -12.46 13.15
CA LEU A 18 11.32 -13.50 13.82
C LEU A 18 11.49 -14.89 13.18
N MET A 19 11.68 -14.97 11.86
CA MET A 19 12.02 -16.25 11.20
C MET A 19 13.31 -16.84 11.77
N ARG A 20 14.34 -16.02 12.03
CA ARG A 20 15.58 -16.44 12.70
C ARG A 20 15.37 -17.02 14.10
N ARG A 21 14.24 -16.72 14.75
CA ARG A 21 13.88 -17.29 16.06
C ARG A 21 13.11 -18.61 15.94
N GLY A 22 13.03 -19.18 14.73
CA GLY A 22 12.30 -20.42 14.44
C GLY A 22 10.79 -20.23 14.33
N CYS A 23 10.32 -18.98 14.19
CA CYS A 23 8.90 -18.71 14.17
C CYS A 23 8.28 -18.95 12.79
N ARG A 24 7.09 -19.57 12.77
CA ARG A 24 6.25 -19.66 11.58
C ARG A 24 5.60 -18.30 11.28
N VAL A 25 6.11 -17.62 10.25
CA VAL A 25 5.65 -16.29 9.83
C VAL A 25 4.78 -16.41 8.58
N HIS A 26 3.47 -16.18 8.75
CA HIS A 26 2.54 -15.91 7.65
C HIS A 26 2.68 -14.44 7.25
N TYR A 27 2.28 -14.09 6.04
CA TYR A 27 2.37 -12.73 5.51
C TYR A 27 0.97 -12.15 5.28
N CYS A 28 0.78 -10.90 5.65
CA CYS A 28 -0.39 -10.10 5.32
C CYS A 28 0.07 -8.85 4.59
N PHE A 29 -0.41 -8.67 3.38
CA PHE A 29 -0.13 -7.52 2.54
C PHE A 29 -1.41 -6.71 2.34
N PHE A 30 -1.32 -5.40 2.59
CA PHE A 30 -2.38 -4.45 2.29
C PHE A 30 -2.08 -3.82 0.94
N ASN A 31 -2.83 -4.22 -0.08
CA ASN A 31 -2.65 -3.73 -1.42
C ASN A 31 -3.21 -2.31 -1.55
N LEU A 32 -2.30 -1.36 -1.75
CA LEU A 32 -2.57 0.05 -2.00
C LEU A 32 -2.08 0.49 -3.38
N GLY A 33 -1.36 -0.41 -4.08
CA GLY A 33 -0.59 -0.11 -5.28
C GLY A 33 -0.87 -1.06 -6.43
N GLY A 34 -2.06 -1.65 -6.48
CA GLY A 34 -2.47 -2.56 -7.53
C GLY A 34 -1.58 -3.80 -7.66
N SER A 35 -1.66 -4.46 -8.81
CA SER A 35 -1.00 -5.74 -9.04
C SER A 35 0.53 -5.68 -9.05
N ALA A 36 1.12 -4.65 -9.65
CA ALA A 36 2.58 -4.56 -9.72
C ALA A 36 3.20 -4.43 -8.32
N HIS A 37 2.54 -3.69 -7.42
CA HIS A 37 2.94 -3.65 -6.01
C HIS A 37 2.78 -5.01 -5.36
N GLU A 38 1.64 -5.67 -5.57
CA GLU A 38 1.39 -7.01 -5.04
C GLU A 38 2.42 -8.05 -5.50
N ILE A 39 2.73 -8.09 -6.79
CA ILE A 39 3.76 -8.96 -7.38
C ILE A 39 5.10 -8.71 -6.70
N GLY A 40 5.49 -7.44 -6.59
CA GLY A 40 6.73 -7.05 -5.92
C GLY A 40 6.79 -7.55 -4.47
N VAL A 41 5.72 -7.37 -3.70
CA VAL A 41 5.66 -7.81 -2.31
C VAL A 41 5.64 -9.34 -2.20
N LYS A 42 4.95 -10.03 -3.12
CA LYS A 42 4.95 -11.49 -3.24
C LYS A 42 6.37 -12.02 -3.48
N GLN A 43 7.15 -11.39 -4.37
CA GLN A 43 8.54 -11.76 -4.61
C GLN A 43 9.40 -11.65 -3.35
N VAL A 44 9.28 -10.55 -2.58
CA VAL A 44 10.01 -10.37 -1.32
C VAL A 44 9.63 -11.42 -0.29
N ALA A 45 8.32 -11.66 -0.11
CA ALA A 45 7.83 -12.65 0.84
C ALA A 45 8.29 -14.07 0.47
N HIS A 46 8.22 -14.43 -0.81
CA HIS A 46 8.69 -15.73 -1.31
C HIS A 46 10.21 -15.86 -1.15
N TYR A 47 10.98 -14.82 -1.47
CA TYR A 47 12.43 -14.80 -1.29
C TYR A 47 12.83 -15.06 0.17
N LEU A 48 12.24 -14.32 1.10
CA LEU A 48 12.49 -14.48 2.54
C LEU A 48 12.15 -15.89 3.00
N TRP A 49 10.96 -16.38 2.64
CA TRP A 49 10.52 -17.74 2.97
C TRP A 49 11.47 -18.79 2.39
N ASN A 50 11.79 -18.74 1.10
CA ASN A 50 12.64 -19.72 0.44
C ASN A 50 14.03 -19.78 1.07
N ARG A 51 14.60 -18.62 1.41
CA ARG A 51 15.96 -18.52 1.96
C ARG A 51 16.04 -18.87 3.45
N PHE A 52 15.04 -18.51 4.25
CA PHE A 52 15.14 -18.55 5.71
C PHE A 52 14.05 -19.38 6.41
N GLY A 53 13.06 -19.89 5.70
CA GLY A 53 11.87 -20.52 6.29
C GLY A 53 11.22 -21.63 5.47
N SER A 54 11.91 -22.18 4.46
CA SER A 54 11.35 -23.10 3.45
C SER A 54 10.75 -24.39 4.02
N SER A 55 11.15 -24.78 5.24
CA SER A 55 10.57 -25.91 5.97
C SER A 55 9.14 -25.66 6.46
N HIS A 56 8.69 -24.41 6.54
CA HIS A 56 7.39 -24.05 7.09
C HIS A 56 6.35 -23.86 5.98
N ARG A 57 5.16 -24.42 6.19
CA ARG A 57 3.97 -24.09 5.40
C ARG A 57 3.39 -22.78 5.89
N VAL A 58 3.56 -21.72 5.11
CA VAL A 58 3.08 -20.38 5.44
C VAL A 58 2.14 -19.88 4.35
N ARG A 59 1.31 -18.91 4.71
CA ARG A 59 0.30 -18.31 3.84
C ARG A 59 0.69 -16.88 3.53
N PHE A 60 0.36 -16.44 2.33
CA PHE A 60 0.39 -15.05 1.93
C PHE A 60 -1.06 -14.58 1.76
N VAL A 61 -1.46 -13.58 2.53
CA VAL A 61 -2.80 -13.00 2.50
C VAL A 61 -2.70 -11.59 1.92
N ALA A 62 -3.33 -11.34 0.78
CA ALA A 62 -3.44 -10.02 0.17
C ALA A 62 -4.85 -9.46 0.43
N ILE A 63 -4.93 -8.21 0.89
CA ILE A 63 -6.18 -7.50 1.15
C ILE A 63 -6.18 -6.25 0.27
N ASP A 64 -7.16 -6.12 -0.63
CA ASP A 64 -7.35 -4.87 -1.36
C ASP A 64 -7.82 -3.78 -0.40
N PHE A 65 -6.95 -2.79 -0.17
CA PHE A 65 -7.19 -1.71 0.78
C PHE A 65 -7.51 -0.39 0.09
N ALA A 66 -7.61 -0.37 -1.25
CA ALA A 66 -7.99 0.82 -2.00
C ALA A 66 -9.36 1.38 -1.58
N PRO A 67 -10.42 0.56 -1.36
CA PRO A 67 -11.72 1.07 -0.88
C PRO A 67 -11.64 1.72 0.50
N VAL A 68 -10.83 1.15 1.42
CA VAL A 68 -10.64 1.68 2.77
C VAL A 68 -9.93 3.04 2.72
N VAL A 69 -8.93 3.19 1.84
CA VAL A 69 -8.27 4.48 1.64
C VAL A 69 -9.20 5.51 1.03
N GLY A 70 -10.02 5.13 0.06
CA GLY A 70 -11.04 6.01 -0.53
C GLY A 70 -11.97 6.58 0.54
N GLU A 71 -12.50 5.73 1.41
CA GLU A 71 -13.37 6.15 2.51
C GLU A 71 -12.66 7.11 3.48
N ILE A 72 -11.41 6.82 3.86
CA ILE A 72 -10.63 7.69 4.75
C ILE A 72 -10.41 9.07 4.10
N LEU A 73 -10.05 9.11 2.82
CA LEU A 73 -9.84 10.37 2.10
C LEU A 73 -11.10 11.23 2.02
N GLU A 74 -12.29 10.62 1.97
CA GLU A 74 -13.56 11.33 1.86
C GLU A 74 -14.15 11.76 3.21
N LYS A 75 -13.87 11.03 4.29
CA LYS A 75 -14.60 11.16 5.57
C LYS A 75 -13.76 11.65 6.75
N VAL A 76 -12.44 11.59 6.64
CA VAL A 76 -11.52 11.81 7.77
C VAL A 76 -10.69 13.06 7.55
N ASP A 77 -10.48 13.82 8.63
CA ASP A 77 -9.55 14.96 8.61
C ASP A 77 -8.11 14.57 8.21
N ASP A 78 -7.52 15.35 7.30
CA ASP A 78 -6.17 15.17 6.74
C ASP A 78 -5.11 14.80 7.77
N GLY A 79 -5.10 15.49 8.93
CA GLY A 79 -4.09 15.30 9.96
C GLY A 79 -4.20 13.97 10.71
N GLN A 80 -5.36 13.30 10.65
CA GLN A 80 -5.64 12.03 11.35
C GLN A 80 -5.58 10.80 10.43
N MET A 81 -5.68 10.98 9.11
CA MET A 81 -5.76 9.90 8.11
C MET A 81 -4.73 8.80 8.32
N GLY A 82 -3.46 9.15 8.56
CA GLY A 82 -2.38 8.17 8.74
C GLY A 82 -2.54 7.28 9.97
N VAL A 83 -3.09 7.81 11.07
CA VAL A 83 -3.34 7.04 12.30
C VAL A 83 -4.56 6.14 12.11
N ILE A 84 -5.62 6.64 11.47
CA ILE A 84 -6.84 5.87 11.19
C ILE A 84 -6.57 4.75 10.19
N LEU A 85 -5.81 5.01 9.12
CA LEU A 85 -5.39 3.98 8.17
C LEU A 85 -4.67 2.83 8.87
N LYS A 86 -3.69 3.13 9.73
CA LYS A 86 -2.97 2.10 10.49
C LYS A 86 -3.86 1.35 11.46
N ARG A 87 -4.84 2.04 12.09
CA ARG A 87 -5.84 1.40 12.95
C ARG A 87 -6.71 0.42 12.16
N MET A 88 -7.16 0.79 10.96
CA MET A 88 -7.88 -0.13 10.06
C MET A 88 -7.04 -1.32 9.62
N MET A 89 -5.75 -1.10 9.31
CA MET A 89 -4.81 -2.19 9.02
C MET A 89 -4.67 -3.15 10.22
N MET A 90 -4.54 -2.64 11.46
CA MET A 90 -4.46 -3.51 12.65
C MET A 90 -5.74 -4.31 12.87
N ARG A 91 -6.91 -3.68 12.71
CA ARG A 91 -8.21 -4.37 12.82
C ARG A 91 -8.36 -5.48 11.78
N ALA A 92 -8.07 -5.20 10.52
CA ALA A 92 -8.09 -6.17 9.43
C ALA A 92 -7.11 -7.32 9.68
N ALA A 93 -5.86 -7.00 10.05
CA ALA A 93 -4.85 -7.99 10.36
C ALA A 93 -5.23 -8.88 11.56
N SER A 94 -5.84 -8.31 12.60
CA SER A 94 -6.36 -9.06 13.75
C SER A 94 -7.40 -10.09 13.33
N LYS A 95 -8.37 -9.68 12.51
CA LYS A 95 -9.40 -10.59 11.96
C LYS A 95 -8.77 -11.71 11.12
N VAL A 96 -7.78 -11.40 10.30
CA VAL A 96 -7.01 -12.41 9.56
C VAL A 96 -6.28 -13.34 10.53
N ALA A 97 -5.58 -12.80 11.53
CA ALA A 97 -4.85 -13.59 12.52
C ALA A 97 -5.77 -14.58 13.25
N GLU A 98 -6.95 -14.14 13.68
CA GLU A 98 -7.98 -14.98 14.30
C GLU A 98 -8.42 -16.13 13.38
N ARG A 99 -8.72 -15.85 12.11
CA ARG A 99 -9.09 -16.88 11.12
C ARG A 99 -8.04 -17.98 10.94
N TYR A 100 -6.75 -17.64 11.09
CA TYR A 100 -5.64 -18.58 10.97
C TYR A 100 -5.14 -19.13 12.33
N GLY A 101 -5.80 -18.81 13.44
CA GLY A 101 -5.36 -19.21 14.78
C GLY A 101 -3.97 -18.68 15.15
N VAL A 102 -3.63 -17.50 14.65
CA VAL A 102 -2.35 -16.83 14.88
C VAL A 102 -2.46 -15.88 16.07
N GLN A 103 -1.51 -15.96 17.00
CA GLN A 103 -1.58 -15.23 18.28
C GLN A 103 -0.89 -13.86 18.29
N ALA A 104 -0.17 -13.50 17.22
CA ALA A 104 0.58 -12.26 17.17
C ALA A 104 0.72 -11.70 15.75
N LEU A 105 0.62 -10.38 15.67
CA LEU A 105 0.97 -9.55 14.51
C LEU A 105 2.43 -9.12 14.60
N VAL A 106 3.05 -8.87 13.46
CA VAL A 106 4.44 -8.38 13.37
C VAL A 106 4.43 -7.16 12.46
N THR A 107 5.07 -6.07 12.89
CA THR A 107 5.23 -4.88 12.08
C THR A 107 6.70 -4.44 12.04
N GLY A 108 7.07 -3.75 10.96
CA GLY A 108 8.38 -3.12 10.81
C GLY A 108 8.48 -1.74 11.45
N GLU A 109 7.58 -1.35 12.37
CA GLU A 109 7.60 0.01 12.92
C GLU A 109 8.82 0.25 13.82
N ALA A 110 9.50 1.38 13.59
CA ALA A 110 10.63 1.85 14.38
C ALA A 110 10.28 3.18 15.08
N LEU A 111 10.72 3.38 16.33
CA LEU A 111 10.30 4.55 17.09
C LEU A 111 10.91 5.84 16.53
N GLY A 112 10.08 6.81 16.20
CA GLY A 112 10.53 8.15 15.78
C GLY A 112 11.05 8.25 14.34
N GLN A 113 10.91 7.20 13.52
CA GLN A 113 11.33 7.23 12.11
C GLN A 113 10.35 8.03 11.23
N VAL A 114 9.05 7.93 11.48
CA VAL A 114 8.01 8.75 10.81
C VAL A 114 7.02 9.32 11.82
N SER A 115 6.28 10.36 11.42
CA SER A 115 5.27 11.04 12.27
C SER A 115 4.23 10.10 12.87
N SER A 116 3.84 9.05 12.15
CA SER A 116 2.89 8.04 12.63
C SER A 116 3.49 7.03 13.64
N GLN A 117 4.80 7.08 13.91
CA GLN A 117 5.52 6.16 14.80
C GLN A 117 6.07 6.87 16.05
N THR A 118 5.32 7.84 16.58
CA THR A 118 5.56 8.37 17.94
C THR A 118 4.96 7.42 18.98
N LEU A 119 5.46 7.45 20.22
CA LEU A 119 4.88 6.65 21.32
C LEU A 119 3.37 6.88 21.48
N THR A 120 2.93 8.12 21.32
CA THR A 120 1.50 8.48 21.39
C THR A 120 0.71 7.78 20.30
N ASN A 121 1.17 7.87 19.06
CA ASN A 121 0.46 7.30 17.91
C ASN A 121 0.49 5.77 17.94
N LEU A 122 1.63 5.15 18.27
CA LEU A 122 1.74 3.69 18.40
C LEU A 122 0.78 3.15 19.47
N ARG A 123 0.68 3.81 20.64
CA ARG A 123 -0.26 3.42 21.69
C ARG A 123 -1.72 3.50 21.21
N LEU A 124 -2.06 4.49 20.40
CA LEU A 124 -3.40 4.62 19.84
C LEU A 124 -3.67 3.57 18.78
N ILE A 125 -2.69 3.26 17.93
CA ILE A 125 -2.80 2.20 16.92
C ILE A 125 -2.98 0.84 17.59
N ASP A 126 -2.23 0.55 18.65
CA ASP A 126 -2.32 -0.72 19.39
C ASP A 126 -3.70 -0.93 20.02
N GLY A 127 -4.33 0.14 20.51
CA GLY A 127 -5.60 0.06 21.24
C GLY A 127 -6.83 -0.39 20.45
N VAL A 128 -6.69 -0.78 19.18
CA VAL A 128 -7.80 -1.29 18.34
C VAL A 128 -7.87 -2.81 18.26
N THR A 129 -6.90 -3.51 18.81
CA THR A 129 -6.84 -4.97 18.83
C THR A 129 -6.20 -5.46 20.12
N ASP A 130 -6.68 -6.60 20.62
CA ASP A 130 -6.06 -7.32 21.74
C ASP A 130 -4.97 -8.30 21.26
N THR A 131 -4.79 -8.45 19.94
CA THR A 131 -3.73 -9.31 19.37
C THR A 131 -2.36 -8.72 19.69
N LEU A 132 -1.43 -9.56 20.16
CA LEU A 132 -0.06 -9.14 20.47
C LEU A 132 0.63 -8.57 19.22
N ILE A 133 1.10 -7.32 19.28
CA ILE A 133 1.87 -6.70 18.20
C ILE A 133 3.35 -6.72 18.55
N LEU A 134 4.14 -7.44 17.75
CA LEU A 134 5.59 -7.50 17.87
C LEU A 134 6.25 -6.50 16.91
N ARG A 135 7.18 -5.70 17.44
CA ARG A 135 7.93 -4.68 16.70
C ARG A 135 9.43 -4.90 16.83
N PRO A 136 10.02 -5.85 16.06
CA PRO A 136 11.44 -6.16 16.17
C PRO A 136 12.37 -4.96 15.96
N LEU A 137 11.90 -3.95 15.23
CA LEU A 137 12.68 -2.76 14.85
C LEU A 137 12.42 -1.54 15.75
N ILE A 138 11.66 -1.68 16.84
CA ILE A 138 11.18 -0.54 17.63
C ILE A 138 12.31 0.40 18.10
N SER A 139 13.51 -0.14 18.34
CA SER A 139 14.68 0.60 18.82
C SER A 139 15.80 0.71 17.78
N HIS A 140 15.57 0.31 16.53
CA HIS A 140 16.58 0.34 15.48
C HIS A 140 16.54 1.69 14.75
N ASP A 141 17.70 2.18 14.33
CA ASP A 141 17.79 3.30 13.40
C ASP A 141 17.69 2.82 11.95
N LYS A 142 17.51 3.78 11.03
CA LYS A 142 17.29 3.50 9.61
C LYS A 142 18.51 2.86 8.94
N GLU A 143 19.72 3.30 9.29
CA GLU A 143 20.95 2.76 8.71
C GLU A 143 21.11 1.28 9.07
N HIS A 144 20.86 0.92 10.33
CA HIS A 144 20.89 -0.46 10.78
C HIS A 144 19.87 -1.33 10.02
N ILE A 145 18.67 -0.81 9.77
CA ILE A 145 17.64 -1.52 9.00
C ILE A 145 18.11 -1.73 7.54
N ILE A 146 18.69 -0.71 6.91
CA ILE A 146 19.22 -0.80 5.54
C ILE A 146 20.37 -1.81 5.45
N ASP A 147 21.31 -1.77 6.40
CA ASP A 147 22.44 -2.70 6.45
C ASP A 147 21.98 -4.14 6.63
N MET A 148 21.00 -4.37 7.51
CA MET A 148 20.39 -5.69 7.68
C MET A 148 19.66 -6.13 6.41
N ALA A 149 18.94 -5.23 5.73
CA ALA A 149 18.27 -5.53 4.46
C ALA A 149 19.27 -5.92 3.36
N ARG A 150 20.47 -5.30 3.35
CA ARG A 150 21.58 -5.67 2.46
C ARG A 150 22.15 -7.04 2.82
N GLU A 151 22.37 -7.31 4.10
CA GLU A 151 22.87 -8.59 4.59
C GLU A 151 21.96 -9.75 4.19
N ILE A 152 20.64 -9.57 4.30
CA ILE A 152 19.66 -10.62 3.98
C ILE A 152 19.27 -10.65 2.50
N GLY A 153 19.71 -9.69 1.70
CA GLY A 153 19.46 -9.61 0.26
C GLY A 153 18.06 -9.10 -0.13
N THR A 154 17.42 -8.31 0.73
CA THR A 154 16.12 -7.65 0.41
C THR A 154 16.26 -6.19 -0.02
N GLU A 155 17.46 -5.61 0.03
CA GLU A 155 17.71 -4.20 -0.33
C GLU A 155 17.23 -3.86 -1.75
N ASP A 156 17.56 -4.67 -2.75
CA ASP A 156 17.23 -4.37 -4.15
C ASP A 156 15.73 -4.39 -4.41
N PHE A 157 15.01 -5.34 -3.80
CA PHE A 157 13.55 -5.33 -3.87
C PHE A 157 12.99 -4.07 -3.21
N ALA A 158 13.43 -3.74 -2.00
CA ALA A 158 12.90 -2.63 -1.23
C ALA A 158 13.11 -1.27 -1.93
N LYS A 159 14.24 -1.07 -2.63
CA LYS A 159 14.52 0.13 -3.43
C LYS A 159 13.48 0.38 -4.53
N THR A 160 12.87 -0.67 -5.06
CA THR A 160 11.87 -0.57 -6.13
C THR A 160 10.44 -0.39 -5.61
N MET A 161 10.22 -0.52 -4.29
CA MET A 161 8.89 -0.46 -3.69
C MET A 161 8.47 0.97 -3.36
N PRO A 162 7.27 1.41 -3.78
CA PRO A 162 6.75 2.71 -3.37
C PRO A 162 6.26 2.69 -1.92
N GLU A 163 6.45 3.82 -1.20
CA GLU A 163 5.95 4.00 0.17
C GLU A 163 4.53 4.60 0.18
N PHE A 164 3.50 3.77 -0.02
CA PHE A 164 2.11 4.24 -0.17
C PHE A 164 1.50 4.90 1.08
N CYS A 165 1.76 4.38 2.28
CA CYS A 165 1.21 4.96 3.51
C CYS A 165 1.67 6.40 3.74
N GLY A 166 2.86 6.77 3.27
CA GLY A 166 3.40 8.13 3.37
C GLY A 166 2.80 9.10 2.36
N VAL A 167 2.26 8.60 1.24
CA VAL A 167 1.63 9.42 0.19
C VAL A 167 0.24 9.90 0.61
N ILE A 168 -0.46 9.14 1.44
CA ILE A 168 -1.85 9.42 1.83
C ILE A 168 -1.94 10.47 2.95
N SER A 169 -0.89 10.64 3.75
CA SER A 169 -0.94 11.54 4.92
C SER A 169 -0.58 12.98 4.56
N LYS A 170 -1.56 13.88 4.52
CA LYS A 170 -1.36 15.34 4.48
C LYS A 170 -1.18 15.88 5.90
N SER A 171 -0.09 16.61 6.16
CA SER A 171 0.21 17.21 7.49
C SER A 171 0.02 16.26 8.69
N PRO A 172 0.66 15.06 8.69
CA PRO A 172 0.38 14.03 9.67
C PRO A 172 0.68 14.48 11.10
N THR A 173 -0.27 14.23 12.02
CA THR A 173 -0.09 14.57 13.43
C THR A 173 0.97 13.68 14.11
N VAL A 174 1.89 14.31 14.83
CA VAL A 174 2.88 13.62 15.67
C VAL A 174 2.32 13.26 17.06
N LYS A 175 1.18 13.84 17.43
CA LYS A 175 0.54 13.63 18.73
C LYS A 175 -0.98 13.59 18.55
N ALA A 176 -1.47 12.46 18.05
CA ALA A 176 -2.91 12.25 17.94
C ALA A 176 -3.58 12.30 19.32
N VAL A 177 -4.78 12.87 19.35
CA VAL A 177 -5.61 12.96 20.55
C VAL A 177 -6.64 11.84 20.46
N LYS A 178 -6.70 10.96 21.47
CA LYS A 178 -7.56 9.78 21.46
C LYS A 178 -9.01 10.09 21.08
N SER A 179 -9.61 11.07 21.75
CA SER A 179 -11.01 11.45 21.49
C SER A 179 -11.26 11.98 20.09
N LYS A 180 -10.27 12.61 19.45
CA LYS A 180 -10.37 13.03 18.06
C LYS A 180 -10.33 11.83 17.12
N ILE A 181 -9.39 10.90 17.33
CA ILE A 181 -9.31 9.68 16.53
C ILE A 181 -10.59 8.86 16.63
N GLU A 182 -11.14 8.69 17.83
CA GLU A 182 -12.39 7.95 18.03
C GLU A 182 -13.58 8.65 17.36
N ALA A 183 -13.68 9.98 17.43
CA ALA A 183 -14.74 10.72 16.74
C ALA A 183 -14.62 10.66 15.21
N GLU A 184 -13.41 10.75 14.66
CA GLU A 184 -13.18 10.60 13.22
C GLU A 184 -13.47 9.16 12.74
N GLU A 185 -13.22 8.14 13.57
CA GLU A 185 -13.59 6.76 13.26
C GLU A 185 -15.11 6.54 13.20
N GLU A 186 -15.92 7.33 13.89
CA GLU A 186 -17.39 7.25 13.79
C GLU A 186 -17.90 7.65 12.39
N ASN A 187 -17.10 8.40 11.62
CA ASN A 187 -17.44 8.77 10.24
C ASN A 187 -17.09 7.67 9.23
N PHE A 188 -16.32 6.66 9.62
CA PHE A 188 -15.84 5.60 8.74
C PHE A 188 -16.85 4.45 8.66
N ASP A 189 -17.22 4.03 7.44
CA ASP A 189 -18.06 2.85 7.24
C ASP A 189 -17.27 1.53 7.44
N PHE A 190 -17.51 0.87 8.57
CA PHE A 190 -16.87 -0.40 8.90
C PHE A 190 -17.30 -1.57 8.01
N ASP A 191 -18.44 -1.49 7.31
CA ASP A 191 -18.85 -2.55 6.38
C ASP A 191 -17.86 -2.67 5.21
N ILE A 192 -17.21 -1.58 4.81
CA ILE A 192 -16.13 -1.58 3.83
C ILE A 192 -14.96 -2.43 4.33
N LEU A 193 -14.57 -2.26 5.59
CA LEU A 193 -13.48 -3.02 6.20
C LEU A 193 -13.82 -4.51 6.29
N GLU A 194 -15.04 -4.86 6.71
CA GLU A 194 -15.49 -6.25 6.79
C GLU A 194 -15.47 -6.91 5.41
N ARG A 195 -15.95 -6.20 4.39
CA ARG A 195 -15.97 -6.69 3.00
C ARG A 195 -14.56 -6.98 2.50
N VAL A 196 -13.63 -6.03 2.57
CA VAL A 196 -12.26 -6.25 2.05
C VAL A 196 -11.53 -7.38 2.78
N VAL A 197 -11.79 -7.55 4.09
CA VAL A 197 -11.24 -8.67 4.87
C VAL A 197 -11.88 -10.00 4.47
N ALA A 198 -13.18 -10.03 4.17
CA ALA A 198 -13.87 -11.23 3.67
C ALA A 198 -13.36 -11.65 2.28
N GLU A 199 -13.07 -10.69 1.41
CA GLU A 199 -12.59 -10.88 0.04
C GLU A 199 -11.06 -11.10 -0.05
N ALA A 200 -10.36 -11.09 1.09
CA ALA A 200 -8.91 -11.26 1.15
C ALA A 200 -8.44 -12.53 0.41
N GLN A 201 -7.49 -12.36 -0.49
CA GLN A 201 -6.91 -13.46 -1.26
C GLN A 201 -5.87 -14.19 -0.42
N ASN A 202 -5.98 -15.51 -0.35
CA ASN A 202 -5.08 -16.35 0.43
C ASN A 202 -4.38 -17.36 -0.47
N MET A 203 -3.06 -17.37 -0.43
CA MET A 203 -2.22 -18.24 -1.23
C MET A 203 -1.23 -19.03 -0.37
N ASP A 204 -0.87 -20.24 -0.80
CA ASP A 204 0.34 -20.87 -0.30
C ASP A 204 1.57 -20.14 -0.86
N ILE A 205 2.55 -19.83 -0.01
CA ILE A 205 3.75 -19.10 -0.43
C ILE A 205 4.53 -19.83 -1.54
N ARG A 206 4.37 -21.15 -1.65
CA ARG A 206 5.04 -21.99 -2.65
C ARG A 206 4.49 -21.76 -4.06
N GLU A 207 3.23 -21.38 -4.17
CA GLU A 207 2.52 -21.15 -5.44
C GLU A 207 2.85 -19.77 -6.04
N ILE A 208 3.48 -18.87 -5.27
CA ILE A 208 3.84 -17.52 -5.73
C ILE A 208 4.81 -17.54 -6.91
N ALA A 209 5.77 -18.47 -6.90
CA ALA A 209 6.82 -18.54 -7.92
C ALA A 209 6.24 -18.83 -9.31
N GLU A 210 5.17 -19.61 -9.38
CA GLU A 210 4.50 -20.00 -10.63
C GLU A 210 3.67 -18.83 -11.20
N GLN A 211 2.97 -18.08 -10.35
CA GLN A 211 2.12 -16.97 -10.78
C GLN A 211 2.89 -15.70 -11.18
N THR A 212 4.05 -15.47 -10.55
CA THR A 212 4.83 -14.24 -10.77
C THR A 212 5.54 -14.22 -12.14
N SER A 213 5.82 -15.38 -12.74
CA SER A 213 6.40 -15.46 -14.08
C SER A 213 5.41 -15.14 -15.21
N GLU A 214 4.10 -15.17 -14.96
CA GLU A 214 3.07 -15.07 -15.99
C GLU A 214 2.46 -13.67 -16.15
N GLN A 215 2.71 -12.74 -15.22
CA GLN A 215 2.06 -11.42 -15.18
C GLN A 215 3.07 -10.29 -15.01
N VAL A 216 3.65 -9.80 -16.10
CA VAL A 216 4.28 -8.47 -16.13
C VAL A 216 3.58 -7.65 -17.20
N ILE A 217 2.58 -6.87 -16.79
CA ILE A 217 1.95 -5.88 -17.67
C ILE A 217 2.80 -4.62 -17.58
N GLU A 218 3.54 -4.31 -18.65
CA GLU A 218 4.30 -3.07 -18.73
C GLU A 218 3.38 -1.89 -19.09
N VAL A 219 3.56 -0.78 -18.38
CA VAL A 219 2.93 0.50 -18.69
C VAL A 219 3.95 1.42 -19.31
N GLU A 220 3.62 1.94 -20.48
CA GLU A 220 4.43 2.92 -21.21
C GLU A 220 4.44 4.25 -20.43
N THR A 221 5.63 4.76 -20.15
CA THR A 221 5.85 6.08 -19.54
C THR A 221 6.41 7.00 -20.63
N VAL A 222 5.82 8.20 -20.76
CA VAL A 222 6.20 9.18 -21.78
C VAL A 222 6.58 10.51 -21.13
N ASP A 223 7.69 11.08 -21.61
CA ASP A 223 8.20 12.38 -21.16
C ASP A 223 7.74 13.53 -22.09
N ALA A 224 7.23 13.20 -23.28
CA ALA A 224 6.69 14.15 -24.25
C ALA A 224 5.31 13.67 -24.73
N LEU A 225 4.36 14.61 -24.76
CA LEU A 225 2.97 14.36 -25.18
C LEU A 225 2.80 14.64 -26.67
N SER A 226 2.03 13.79 -27.35
CA SER A 226 1.64 14.00 -28.75
C SER A 226 0.31 14.75 -28.83
N GLY A 227 0.12 15.60 -29.85
CA GLY A 227 -1.00 16.56 -29.94
C GLY A 227 -2.42 15.97 -29.90
N ASP A 228 -2.56 14.66 -30.11
CA ASP A 228 -3.86 13.96 -30.15
C ASP A 228 -4.23 13.26 -28.82
N GLU A 229 -3.31 13.27 -27.83
CA GLU A 229 -3.49 12.63 -26.52
C GLU A 229 -4.31 13.51 -25.55
N VAL A 230 -5.12 12.88 -24.70
CA VAL A 230 -5.84 13.57 -23.60
C VAL A 230 -5.10 13.33 -22.31
N VAL A 231 -4.79 14.40 -21.58
CA VAL A 231 -4.21 14.28 -20.25
C VAL A 231 -5.33 14.16 -19.22
N LEU A 232 -5.35 13.06 -18.48
CA LEU A 232 -6.22 12.91 -17.32
C LEU A 232 -5.45 13.34 -16.08
N ASP A 233 -5.88 14.46 -15.49
CA ASP A 233 -5.40 14.89 -14.19
C ASP A 233 -6.09 14.06 -13.11
N ILE A 234 -5.35 13.11 -12.56
CA ILE A 234 -5.86 12.14 -11.59
C ILE A 234 -5.57 12.54 -10.13
N ARG A 235 -5.04 13.74 -9.90
CA ARG A 235 -4.79 14.30 -8.56
C ARG A 235 -6.11 14.53 -7.80
N SER A 236 -6.06 14.79 -6.49
CA SER A 236 -7.29 15.12 -5.74
C SER A 236 -7.92 16.43 -6.23
N ASN A 237 -9.21 16.65 -5.97
CA ASN A 237 -9.89 17.89 -6.38
C ASN A 237 -9.16 19.12 -5.81
N ASP A 238 -8.80 19.08 -4.52
CA ASP A 238 -8.07 20.19 -3.87
C ASP A 238 -6.73 20.47 -4.56
N GLU A 239 -5.97 19.43 -4.94
CA GLU A 239 -4.70 19.61 -5.65
C GLU A 239 -4.87 20.24 -7.04
N GLN A 240 -5.99 19.94 -7.71
CA GLN A 240 -6.32 20.53 -9.00
C GLN A 240 -6.80 21.98 -8.86
N GLU A 241 -7.53 22.31 -7.80
CA GLU A 241 -7.96 23.67 -7.49
C GLU A 241 -6.78 24.55 -7.06
N ASP A 242 -5.90 24.04 -6.19
CA ASP A 242 -4.71 24.74 -5.70
C ASP A 242 -3.65 24.93 -6.79
N LYS A 243 -3.46 23.91 -7.65
CA LYS A 243 -2.46 23.91 -8.73
C LYS A 243 -3.07 23.34 -10.02
N PRO A 244 -3.88 24.11 -10.76
CA PRO A 244 -4.51 23.64 -11.98
C PRO A 244 -3.46 23.30 -13.04
N LEU A 245 -3.52 22.06 -13.55
CA LEU A 245 -2.65 21.62 -14.62
C LEU A 245 -3.10 22.25 -15.93
N LYS A 246 -2.20 22.99 -16.59
CA LYS A 246 -2.40 23.54 -17.93
C LYS A 246 -1.22 23.15 -18.79
N ILE A 247 -1.50 22.49 -19.91
CA ILE A 247 -0.50 22.08 -20.89
C ILE A 247 -0.91 22.72 -22.22
N GLU A 248 -0.03 23.50 -22.82
CA GLU A 248 -0.33 24.23 -24.06
C GLU A 248 -0.61 23.25 -25.22
N GLY A 249 -1.72 23.48 -25.93
CA GLY A 249 -2.08 22.71 -27.12
C GLY A 249 -2.70 21.34 -26.86
N LEU A 250 -2.95 20.97 -25.60
CA LEU A 250 -3.49 19.65 -25.22
C LEU A 250 -4.75 19.77 -24.37
N GLU A 251 -5.64 18.78 -24.52
CA GLU A 251 -6.85 18.68 -23.71
C GLU A 251 -6.53 18.04 -22.35
N VAL A 252 -6.78 18.79 -21.28
CA VAL A 252 -6.65 18.29 -19.90
C VAL A 252 -8.05 18.08 -19.32
N LYS A 253 -8.36 16.87 -18.88
CA LYS A 253 -9.61 16.56 -18.14
C LYS A 253 -9.29 16.21 -16.70
N SER A 254 -10.09 16.74 -15.80
CA SER A 254 -10.10 16.33 -14.40
C SER A 254 -10.80 14.98 -14.28
N LEU A 255 -10.09 13.98 -13.77
CA LEU A 255 -10.69 12.71 -13.38
C LEU A 255 -9.87 12.09 -12.23
N PRO A 256 -10.17 12.47 -10.97
CA PRO A 256 -9.43 11.99 -9.81
C PRO A 256 -9.31 10.46 -9.79
N PHE A 257 -8.17 9.94 -9.33
CA PHE A 257 -7.83 8.52 -9.43
C PHE A 257 -8.89 7.57 -8.85
N TYR A 258 -9.61 7.98 -7.81
CA TYR A 258 -10.63 7.16 -7.15
C TYR A 258 -11.92 7.02 -7.98
N LYS A 259 -12.19 7.96 -8.90
CA LYS A 259 -13.29 7.86 -9.87
C LYS A 259 -12.88 7.15 -11.15
N LEU A 260 -11.58 7.09 -11.41
CA LEU A 260 -11.01 6.59 -12.65
C LEU A 260 -11.47 5.15 -12.95
N ALA A 261 -11.39 4.25 -11.98
CA ALA A 261 -11.83 2.85 -12.13
C ALA A 261 -13.29 2.71 -12.60
N THR A 262 -14.17 3.61 -12.15
CA THR A 262 -15.61 3.55 -12.43
C THR A 262 -16.03 4.34 -13.66
N GLN A 263 -15.31 5.41 -14.00
CA GLN A 263 -15.71 6.39 -15.03
C GLN A 263 -14.82 6.35 -16.27
N PHE A 264 -13.69 5.63 -16.24
CA PHE A 264 -12.82 5.53 -17.40
C PHE A 264 -13.53 4.83 -18.58
N GLY A 265 -14.42 3.87 -18.31
CA GLY A 265 -15.22 3.21 -19.34
C GLY A 265 -16.20 4.13 -20.08
N ASP A 266 -16.59 5.26 -19.46
CA ASP A 266 -17.49 6.25 -20.07
C ASP A 266 -16.75 7.21 -21.03
N LEU A 267 -15.43 7.17 -21.04
CA LEU A 267 -14.59 7.98 -21.92
C LEU A 267 -14.57 7.41 -23.36
N ASP A 268 -14.12 8.23 -24.32
CA ASP A 268 -13.99 7.81 -25.71
C ASP A 268 -12.81 6.85 -25.88
N GLN A 269 -13.11 5.58 -26.00
CA GLN A 269 -12.13 4.50 -26.07
C GLN A 269 -11.27 4.51 -27.36
N ASN A 270 -11.58 5.37 -28.33
CA ASN A 270 -10.73 5.56 -29.53
C ASN A 270 -9.58 6.55 -29.30
N ARG A 271 -9.55 7.24 -28.16
CA ARG A 271 -8.50 8.20 -27.80
C ARG A 271 -7.48 7.57 -26.88
N ASN A 272 -6.25 8.09 -26.93
CA ASN A 272 -5.20 7.74 -26.00
C ASN A 272 -5.23 8.69 -24.80
N TYR A 273 -5.23 8.10 -23.61
CA TYR A 273 -5.24 8.82 -22.34
C TYR A 273 -3.89 8.73 -21.67
N VAL A 274 -3.42 9.86 -21.16
CA VAL A 274 -2.15 9.94 -20.44
C VAL A 274 -2.43 10.43 -19.03
N LEU A 275 -2.15 9.58 -18.03
CA LEU A 275 -2.45 9.88 -16.63
C LEU A 275 -1.36 10.75 -16.01
N TYR A 276 -1.77 11.81 -15.31
CA TYR A 276 -0.86 12.72 -14.62
C TYR A 276 -1.15 12.85 -13.13
N CYS A 277 -0.08 12.76 -12.34
CA CYS A 277 -0.04 13.08 -10.92
C CYS A 277 1.37 13.62 -10.59
N ASP A 278 1.48 14.46 -9.56
CA ASP A 278 2.70 15.24 -9.28
C ASP A 278 3.96 14.37 -9.09
N ARG A 279 3.82 13.22 -8.43
CA ARG A 279 4.94 12.29 -8.17
C ARG A 279 5.07 11.17 -9.19
N GLY A 280 4.18 11.07 -10.18
CA GLY A 280 4.12 9.97 -11.16
C GLY A 280 3.71 8.59 -10.61
N VAL A 281 3.66 8.42 -9.29
CA VAL A 281 3.33 7.15 -8.62
C VAL A 281 1.87 6.76 -8.90
N MET A 282 0.92 7.65 -8.62
CA MET A 282 -0.51 7.37 -8.84
C MET A 282 -0.83 7.14 -10.32
N SER A 283 -0.19 7.90 -11.22
CA SER A 283 -0.37 7.72 -12.67
C SER A 283 -0.01 6.31 -13.10
N ARG A 284 1.15 5.82 -12.65
CA ARG A 284 1.63 4.48 -13.00
C ARG A 284 0.72 3.39 -12.46
N LEU A 285 0.29 3.52 -11.22
CA LEU A 285 -0.63 2.57 -10.58
C LEU A 285 -1.96 2.46 -11.31
N GLN A 286 -2.56 3.61 -11.59
CA GLN A 286 -3.86 3.67 -12.23
C GLN A 286 -3.80 3.19 -13.68
N ALA A 287 -2.71 3.47 -14.39
CA ALA A 287 -2.51 2.95 -15.74
C ALA A 287 -2.36 1.43 -15.76
N LEU A 288 -1.67 0.84 -14.77
CA LEU A 288 -1.59 -0.61 -14.61
C LEU A 288 -2.96 -1.21 -14.37
N TYR A 289 -3.70 -0.65 -13.41
CA TYR A 289 -5.04 -1.10 -13.06
C TYR A 289 -6.01 -1.04 -14.24
N LEU A 290 -6.00 0.03 -15.03
CA LEU A 290 -6.81 0.15 -16.24
C LEU A 290 -6.41 -0.88 -17.31
N LYS A 291 -5.11 -1.14 -17.50
CA LYS A 291 -4.66 -2.21 -18.41
C LYS A 291 -5.15 -3.59 -17.99
N GLU A 292 -5.21 -3.86 -16.69
CA GLU A 292 -5.77 -5.12 -16.17
C GLU A 292 -7.26 -5.28 -16.40
N GLN A 293 -8.00 -4.17 -16.40
CA GLN A 293 -9.40 -4.15 -16.80
C GLN A 293 -9.59 -4.27 -18.33
N GLY A 294 -8.49 -4.33 -19.11
CA GLY A 294 -8.50 -4.49 -20.56
C GLY A 294 -8.32 -3.19 -21.36
N TYR A 295 -8.11 -2.05 -20.69
CA TYR A 295 -7.90 -0.76 -21.35
C TYR A 295 -6.44 -0.57 -21.76
N ASN A 296 -6.15 -0.73 -23.06
CA ASN A 296 -4.79 -0.66 -23.60
C ASN A 296 -4.37 0.75 -24.06
N ASN A 297 -5.32 1.70 -24.10
CA ASN A 297 -5.15 3.08 -24.57
C ASN A 297 -4.68 4.05 -23.46
N VAL A 298 -3.89 3.56 -22.49
CA VAL A 298 -3.48 4.32 -21.30
C VAL A 298 -1.96 4.34 -21.14
N LYS A 299 -1.42 5.54 -20.91
CA LYS A 299 0.01 5.82 -20.67
C LYS A 299 0.19 6.68 -19.43
N VAL A 300 1.44 6.84 -18.99
CA VAL A 300 1.83 7.67 -17.84
C VAL A 300 2.60 8.89 -18.32
N TYR A 301 2.15 10.09 -17.94
CA TYR A 301 2.88 11.32 -18.22
C TYR A 301 3.83 11.61 -17.06
N ARG A 302 5.13 11.79 -17.38
CA ARG A 302 6.14 12.18 -16.41
C ARG A 302 7.02 13.30 -17.00
N PRO A 303 6.60 14.57 -16.87
CA PRO A 303 7.40 15.72 -17.33
C PRO A 303 8.70 15.89 -16.54
#